data_AF-A0A353PT40-F1
#
_entry.id   AF-A0A353PT40-F1
#
_cell.length_a   1.000
_cell.length_b   1.000
_cell.length_c   1.000
_cell.angle_alpha   90.00
_cell.angle_beta   90.00
_cell.angle_gamma   90.00
#
_symmetry.space_group_name_H-M   'P 1'
#
loop_
_entity.id
_entity.type
_entity.pdbx_description
1 polymer ?
#
loop_
_entity_poly.entity_id
_entity_poly.type
_entity_poly.pdbx_seq_one_letter_code
_entity_poly.pdbx_strand_id
1 'polypeptide(L)' 'MNRWTQLSIDYANQRNYLDHLFRIYPTIPEGIRDVDEMRWDQVTEAFKAMDNVSLIYHLLYLDLFPIKDSYVAFLKR' A
#
# COMPACT_ATOMS: atom_id res chain seq x y z
N MET A 1 -3.95 20.65 -7.77
CA MET A 1 -3.43 19.49 -7.00
C MET A 1 -3.48 19.84 -5.52
N ASN A 2 -3.79 18.90 -4.64
CA ASN A 2 -3.76 19.15 -3.19
C ASN A 2 -2.30 19.35 -2.73
N ARG A 3 -2.07 20.16 -1.69
CA ARG A 3 -0.77 20.41 -1.07
C ARG A 3 -0.04 19.11 -0.73
N TRP A 4 -0.76 18.12 -0.20
CA TRP A 4 -0.21 16.81 0.12
C TRP A 4 0.27 16.06 -1.14
N THR A 5 -0.48 16.16 -2.24
CA THR A 5 -0.10 15.56 -3.52
C THR A 5 1.16 16.20 -4.08
N GLN A 6 1.32 17.52 -3.98
CA GLN A 6 2.53 18.21 -4.43
C GLN A 6 3.76 17.77 -3.62
N LEU A 7 3.63 17.73 -2.29
CA LEU A 7 4.70 17.26 -1.41
C LEU A 7 5.12 15.81 -1.71
N SER A 8 4.16 14.93 -2.00
CA SER A 8 4.46 13.55 -2.39
C SER A 8 5.22 13.45 -3.71
N ILE A 9 4.90 14.30 -4.70
CA ILE A 9 5.64 14.35 -5.98
C ILE A 9 7.05 14.88 -5.77
N ASP A 10 7.20 15.98 -5.04
CA ASP A 10 8.49 16.59 -4.76
C ASP A 10 9.41 15.63 -3.99
N TYR A 11 8.84 14.85 -3.08
CA TYR A 11 9.55 13.81 -2.34
C TYR A 11 9.91 12.61 -3.22
N ALA A 12 9.01 12.13 -4.09
CA ALA A 12 9.27 11.02 -5.02
C ALA A 12 10.34 11.33 -6.07
N ASN A 13 10.55 12.62 -6.39
CA ASN A 13 11.57 13.07 -7.33
C ASN A 13 12.98 13.18 -6.73
N GLN A 14 13.15 12.97 -5.42
CA GLN A 14 14.46 13.01 -4.79
C GLN A 14 15.27 11.73 -5.11
N ARG A 15 16.59 11.88 -5.31
CA ARG A 15 17.47 10.76 -5.67
C ARG A 15 17.52 9.65 -4.62
N ASN A 16 17.38 10.01 -3.35
CA ASN A 16 17.39 9.13 -2.19
C ASN A 16 15.99 8.59 -1.81
N TYR A 17 14.94 8.91 -2.58
CA TYR A 17 13.58 8.45 -2.26
C TYR A 17 13.52 6.92 -2.08
N LEU A 18 14.15 6.16 -2.98
CA LEU A 18 14.17 4.71 -2.92
C LEU A 18 14.91 4.21 -1.67
N ASP A 19 16.04 4.82 -1.31
CA ASP A 19 16.81 4.44 -0.12
C ASP A 19 16.01 4.70 1.17
N HIS A 20 15.32 5.84 1.25
CA HIS A 20 14.43 6.16 2.38
C HIS A 20 13.21 5.24 2.42
N LEU A 21 12.66 4.88 1.26
CA LEU A 21 11.57 3.92 1.15
C LEU A 21 12.00 2.54 1.64
N PHE A 22 13.17 2.04 1.22
CA PHE A 22 13.71 0.75 1.65
C PHE A 22 14.04 0.71 3.14
N ARG A 23 14.31 1.85 3.77
CA ARG A 23 14.46 1.94 5.23
C ARG A 23 13.14 1.74 5.99
N ILE A 24 12.03 2.19 5.41
CA ILE A 24 10.68 2.07 5.99
C ILE A 24 10.06 0.72 5.64
N TYR A 25 10.28 0.26 4.41
CA TYR A 25 9.92 -1.04 3.89
C TYR A 25 11.19 -1.82 3.61
N PRO A 26 11.84 -2.40 4.65
CA PRO A 26 12.94 -3.31 4.42
C PRO A 26 12.48 -4.36 3.43
N THR A 27 13.27 -4.59 2.38
CA THR A 27 13.13 -5.76 1.50
C THR A 27 13.49 -6.99 2.32
N ILE A 28 12.62 -7.37 3.23
CA ILE A 28 12.75 -8.62 3.96
C ILE A 28 12.59 -9.73 2.91
N PRO A 29 13.54 -10.66 2.80
CA PRO A 29 13.45 -11.79 1.86
C PRO A 29 12.53 -12.92 2.36
N GLU A 30 11.60 -12.64 3.27
CA GLU A 30 10.93 -13.72 4.01
C GLU A 30 9.51 -13.98 3.52
N GLY A 31 9.40 -15.07 2.76
CA GLY A 31 8.25 -15.96 2.77
C GLY A 31 6.95 -15.42 2.17
N ILE A 32 6.04 -16.38 1.93
CA ILE A 32 4.63 -16.06 1.73
C ILE A 32 4.15 -15.45 3.05
N ARG A 33 3.58 -14.25 2.98
CA ARG A 33 3.00 -13.59 4.15
C ARG A 33 1.84 -14.44 4.68
N ASP A 34 1.86 -14.73 5.96
CA ASP A 34 0.72 -15.32 6.64
C ASP A 34 -0.37 -14.24 6.81
N VAL A 35 -1.54 -14.49 6.23
CA VAL A 35 -2.71 -13.60 6.29
C VAL A 35 -3.82 -14.41 6.92
N ASP A 36 -4.44 -13.85 7.96
CA ASP A 36 -5.61 -14.44 8.61
C ASP A 36 -6.69 -14.78 7.55
N GLU A 37 -6.95 -16.08 7.35
CA GLU A 37 -7.90 -16.60 6.37
C GLU A 37 -9.30 -16.01 6.58
N MET A 38 -9.72 -15.80 7.83
CA MET A 38 -11.02 -15.22 8.14
C MET A 38 -11.12 -13.78 7.65
N ARG A 39 -10.04 -13.01 7.76
CA ARG A 39 -9.99 -11.63 7.23
C ARG A 39 -9.93 -11.61 5.72
N TRP A 40 -9.22 -12.57 5.12
CA TRP A 40 -9.15 -12.70 3.66
C TRP A 40 -10.52 -13.02 3.05
N ASP A 41 -11.31 -13.85 3.72
CA ASP A 41 -12.69 -14.15 3.34
C ASP A 41 -13.57 -12.90 3.41
N GLN A 42 -13.47 -12.11 4.48
CA GLN A 42 -14.20 -10.83 4.61
C GLN A 42 -13.84 -9.82 3.51
N VAL A 43 -12.55 -9.72 3.16
CA VAL A 43 -12.10 -8.89 2.02
C VAL A 43 -12.72 -9.39 0.72
N THR A 44 -12.74 -10.70 0.50
CA THR A 44 -13.30 -11.33 -0.70
C THR A 44 -14.80 -11.12 -0.81
N GLU A 45 -15.53 -11.24 0.30
CA GLU A 45 -16.96 -10.97 0.37
C GLU A 45 -17.28 -9.50 0.10
N ALA A 46 -16.58 -8.58 0.77
CA ALA A 46 -16.75 -7.14 0.57
C ALA A 46 -16.45 -6.72 -0.89
N PHE A 47 -15.44 -7.33 -1.51
CA PHE A 47 -15.12 -7.11 -2.92
C PHE A 47 -16.22 -7.62 -3.85
N LYS A 48 -16.71 -8.84 -3.64
CA LYS A 48 -17.83 -9.42 -4.42
C LYS A 48 -19.12 -8.63 -4.27
N ALA A 49 -19.38 -8.10 -3.08
CA ALA A 49 -20.54 -7.26 -2.78
C ALA A 49 -20.41 -5.82 -3.31
N MET A 50 -19.24 -5.43 -3.87
CA MET A 50 -18.91 -4.06 -4.25
C MET A 50 -19.07 -3.04 -3.10
N ASP A 51 -18.93 -3.48 -1.85
CA ASP A 51 -18.97 -2.61 -0.68
C ASP A 51 -17.58 -2.00 -0.46
N ASN A 52 -17.38 -0.84 -1.10
CA ASN A 52 -16.11 -0.12 -1.03
C ASN A 52 -15.73 0.31 0.39
N VAL A 53 -16.71 0.57 1.27
CA VAL A 53 -16.44 1.04 2.62
C VAL A 53 -15.89 -0.12 3.44
N SER A 54 -16.63 -1.24 3.48
CA SER A 54 -16.20 -2.43 4.21
C SER A 54 -14.89 -2.99 3.65
N LEU A 55 -14.72 -2.98 2.33
CA LEU A 55 -13.48 -3.39 1.67
C LEU A 55 -12.27 -2.59 2.19
N ILE A 56 -12.35 -1.26 2.21
CA ILE A 56 -11.26 -0.41 2.71
C ILE A 56 -11.01 -0.67 4.20
N TYR A 57 -12.05 -0.83 5.01
CA TYR A 57 -11.90 -1.16 6.43
C TYR A 57 -11.12 -2.46 6.64
N HIS A 58 -11.53 -3.55 5.99
CA HIS A 58 -10.85 -4.84 6.12
C HIS A 58 -9.40 -4.80 5.62
N LEU A 59 -9.13 -4.04 4.54
CA LEU A 59 -7.77 -3.87 4.01
C LEU A 59 -6.87 -3.04 4.94
N LEU A 60 -7.41 -2.04 5.63
CA LEU A 60 -6.65 -1.21 6.60
C LEU A 60 -6.29 -1.98 7.88
N TYR A 61 -7.06 -3.01 8.22
CA TYR A 61 -6.78 -3.86 9.37
C TYR A 61 -5.64 -4.87 9.14
N LEU A 62 -5.19 -5.06 7.91
CA LEU A 62 -4.03 -5.90 7.60
C LEU A 62 -2.75 -5.23 8.07
N ASP A 63 -1.83 -5.98 8.71
CA ASP A 63 -0.54 -5.46 9.22
C ASP A 63 0.30 -4.73 8.16
N LEU A 64 0.10 -5.08 6.91
CA LEU A 64 0.66 -4.42 5.74
C LEU A 64 -0.44 -4.28 4.69
N PHE A 65 -0.59 -3.08 4.13
CA PHE A 65 -1.54 -2.84 3.05
C PHE A 65 -1.12 -3.62 1.79
N PRO A 66 -2.06 -4.23 1.02
CA PRO A 66 -1.71 -5.11 -0.09
C PRO A 66 -1.06 -4.42 -1.30
N ILE A 67 -0.99 -3.09 -1.32
CA ILE A 67 -0.24 -2.35 -2.33
C ILE A 67 1.21 -2.24 -1.88
N LYS A 68 2.06 -3.14 -2.39
CA LYS A 68 3.52 -3.13 -2.17
C LYS A 68 4.27 -2.15 -3.07
N ASP A 69 3.76 -1.89 -4.27
CA ASP A 69 4.46 -1.04 -5.22
C ASP A 69 4.28 0.43 -4.88
N SER A 70 5.38 1.05 -4.47
CA SER A 70 5.44 2.50 -4.38
C SER A 70 5.07 3.08 -5.75
N TYR A 71 4.03 3.91 -5.79
CA TYR A 71 3.46 4.54 -6.99
C TYR A 71 4.42 5.52 -7.69
N VAL A 72 5.74 5.36 -7.52
CA VAL A 72 6.81 6.20 -8.06
C VAL A 72 6.75 6.29 -9.57
N ALA A 73 6.44 5.19 -10.27
CA ALA A 73 6.31 5.20 -11.72
C ALA A 73 5.14 6.07 -12.22
N PHE A 74 4.13 6.30 -11.38
CA PHE A 74 3.01 7.18 -11.67
C PHE A 74 3.27 8.64 -11.26
N LEU A 75 4.09 8.85 -10.21
CA LEU A 75 4.41 10.18 -9.67
C LEU A 75 5.63 10.82 -10.35
N LYS A 76 6.55 10.04 -10.92
CA LYS A 76 7.65 10.52 -11.75
C LYS A 76 7.12 10.90 -13.13
N ARG A 77 7.23 12.18 -13.48
CA ARG A 77 7.10 12.72 -14.85
C ARG A 77 8.39 13.46 -15.19
#